data_AF-A0A3B9ATA5-F1
#
_entry.id   AF-A0A3B9ATA5-F1
#
_cell.length_a   1.000
_cell.length_b   1.000
_cell.length_c   1.000
_cell.angle_alpha   90.00
_cell.angle_beta   90.00
_cell.angle_gamma   90.00
#
_symmetry.space_group_name_H-M   'P 1'
#
loop_
_entity.id
_entity.type
_entity.pdbx_description
1 polymer ?
#
loop_
_entity_poly.entity_id
_entity_poly.type
_entity_poly.pdbx_seq_one_letter_code
_entity_poly.pdbx_strand_id
1 'polypeptide(L)'
;MLLCEANLSKSDFKTEWWDQIYFDIQANKGKLGDLGSGNHFLDALESYTDDKLYFLIHTGSRNESKLVDDLVDQPGKFDAKFHDVCAWAKDNRFAIFQILEKYFGPLRLILDKNHNHFEHTPEGVIIRKGAVKVSPGEQTVIPSNMNGDVVLVSATESVETTCHSLCHGTGRVMSRSDAKNLAASFDYGALRKQVYIPEMIANDNIKTDAPFCYRDLDSCLALIDQLITIDKRFSVFAYLGQM
;
A
#
# COMPACT_ATOMS: atom_id res chain seq x y z
N MET A 1 5.37 -0.50 -0.20
CA MET A 1 4.36 -0.24 -1.23
C MET A 1 5.06 -0.27 -2.56
N LEU A 2 4.54 -1.08 -3.47
CA LEU A 2 5.06 -1.23 -4.82
C LEU A 2 4.00 -0.68 -5.78
N LEU A 3 4.37 0.26 -6.63
CA LEU A 3 3.53 0.76 -7.72
C LEU A 3 4.10 0.26 -9.04
N CYS A 4 3.24 -0.32 -9.88
CA CYS A 4 3.61 -0.75 -11.21
C CYS A 4 2.57 -0.34 -12.26
N GLU A 5 2.99 -0.35 -13.51
CA GLU A 5 2.22 0.04 -14.68
C GLU A 5 2.10 -1.14 -15.63
N ALA A 6 0.91 -1.36 -16.17
CA ALA A 6 0.67 -2.26 -17.30
C ALA A 6 0.59 -1.46 -18.60
N ASN A 7 1.04 -2.05 -19.71
CA ASN A 7 0.79 -1.50 -21.04
C ASN A 7 -0.63 -1.82 -21.53
N LEU A 8 -1.62 -1.54 -20.69
CA LEU A 8 -3.05 -1.78 -20.89
C LEU A 8 -3.83 -0.56 -20.38
N SER A 9 -5.08 -0.44 -20.79
CA SER A 9 -6.04 0.55 -20.28
C SER A 9 -6.98 -0.06 -19.26
N LYS A 10 -7.82 0.75 -18.62
CA LYS A 10 -8.93 0.24 -17.80
C LYS A 10 -9.91 -0.61 -18.61
N SER A 11 -10.09 -0.33 -19.90
CA SER A 11 -11.02 -1.09 -20.75
C SER A 11 -10.57 -2.53 -21.03
N ASP A 12 -9.27 -2.81 -20.87
CA ASP A 12 -8.70 -4.15 -20.97
C ASP A 12 -8.85 -4.96 -19.67
N PHE A 13 -9.22 -4.31 -18.57
CA PHE A 13 -9.38 -4.95 -17.27
C PHE A 13 -10.56 -5.91 -17.28
N LYS A 14 -10.32 -7.14 -16.81
CA LYS A 14 -11.33 -8.19 -16.68
C LYS A 14 -11.53 -8.54 -15.22
N THR A 15 -12.77 -8.44 -14.75
CA THR A 15 -13.14 -8.80 -13.38
C THR A 15 -12.84 -10.27 -13.07
N GLU A 16 -12.94 -11.16 -14.06
CA GLU A 16 -12.63 -12.58 -13.92
C GLU A 16 -11.14 -12.82 -13.65
N TRP A 17 -10.25 -11.99 -14.22
CA TRP A 17 -8.83 -12.05 -13.90
C TRP A 17 -8.56 -11.58 -12.49
N TRP A 18 -9.23 -10.51 -12.06
CA TRP A 18 -9.13 -9.99 -10.70
C TRP A 18 -9.60 -10.99 -9.64
N ASP A 19 -10.70 -11.68 -9.91
CA ASP A 19 -11.20 -12.77 -9.06
C ASP A 19 -10.21 -13.94 -9.01
N GLN A 20 -9.56 -14.27 -10.12
CA GLN A 20 -8.56 -15.33 -10.11
C GLN A 20 -7.27 -14.92 -9.38
N ILE A 21 -6.85 -13.66 -9.48
CA ILE A 21 -5.74 -13.11 -8.69
C ILE A 21 -6.05 -13.21 -7.18
N TYR A 22 -7.30 -12.98 -6.77
CA TYR A 22 -7.72 -13.22 -5.39
C TYR A 22 -7.43 -14.68 -4.98
N PHE A 23 -7.82 -15.67 -5.78
CA PHE A 23 -7.55 -17.08 -5.43
C PHE A 23 -6.06 -17.43 -5.43
N ASP A 24 -5.28 -16.89 -6.37
CA ASP A 24 -3.84 -17.11 -6.44
C ASP A 24 -3.11 -16.53 -5.21
N ILE A 25 -3.50 -15.32 -4.76
CA ILE A 25 -2.99 -14.70 -3.52
C ILE A 25 -3.42 -15.52 -2.29
N GLN A 26 -4.69 -15.94 -2.25
CA GLN A 26 -5.22 -16.73 -1.14
C GLN A 26 -4.51 -18.08 -0.99
N ALA A 27 -4.16 -18.74 -2.11
CA ALA A 27 -3.41 -19.99 -2.12
C ALA A 27 -1.99 -19.85 -1.51
N ASN A 28 -1.45 -18.63 -1.50
CA ASN A 28 -0.14 -18.30 -0.93
C ASN A 28 -0.19 -17.87 0.53
N LYS A 29 -1.34 -17.95 1.21
CA LYS A 29 -1.48 -17.52 2.62
C LYS A 29 -0.36 -18.07 3.52
N GLY A 30 0.36 -17.17 4.19
CA GLY A 30 1.50 -17.50 5.05
C GLY A 30 2.83 -17.78 4.32
N LYS A 31 2.89 -17.58 3.00
CA LYS A 31 4.10 -17.71 2.16
C LYS A 31 4.33 -16.40 1.37
N LEU A 32 5.34 -16.38 0.50
CA LEU A 32 5.51 -15.29 -0.47
C LEU A 32 4.32 -15.24 -1.41
N GLY A 33 3.86 -14.02 -1.73
CA GLY A 33 2.63 -13.78 -2.47
C GLY A 33 1.40 -13.61 -1.57
N ASP A 34 1.57 -13.53 -0.24
CA ASP A 34 0.50 -13.30 0.72
C ASP A 34 0.27 -11.79 0.96
N LEU A 35 -0.95 -11.33 0.68
CA LEU A 35 -1.38 -9.98 1.01
C LEU A 35 -1.72 -9.85 2.51
N GLY A 36 -2.49 -10.85 2.96
CA GLY A 36 -3.22 -10.97 4.21
C GLY A 36 -4.02 -9.77 4.70
N SER A 37 -4.12 -9.62 6.03
CA SER A 37 -5.14 -8.77 6.67
C SER A 37 -4.67 -7.38 7.11
N GLY A 38 -5.62 -6.56 7.56
CA GLY A 38 -5.37 -5.21 8.08
C GLY A 38 -5.40 -4.17 6.96
N ASN A 39 -4.56 -3.14 7.05
CA ASN A 39 -4.50 -2.11 6.00
C ASN A 39 -3.70 -2.57 4.76
N HIS A 40 -3.50 -3.87 4.57
CA HIS A 40 -2.87 -4.43 3.38
C HIS A 40 -3.89 -4.60 2.26
N PHE A 41 -3.50 -4.24 1.05
CA PHE A 41 -4.37 -4.21 -0.12
C PHE A 41 -3.60 -4.34 -1.44
N LEU A 42 -4.32 -4.69 -2.48
CA LEU A 42 -3.91 -4.60 -3.87
C LEU A 42 -5.01 -3.83 -4.62
N ASP A 43 -4.64 -2.68 -5.18
CA ASP A 43 -5.55 -1.81 -5.92
C ASP A 43 -5.23 -1.85 -7.42
N ALA A 44 -6.27 -1.87 -8.26
CA ALA A 44 -6.19 -1.48 -9.66
C ALA A 44 -6.59 -0.02 -9.81
N LEU A 45 -5.74 0.73 -10.52
CA LEU A 45 -5.77 2.18 -10.56
C LEU A 45 -5.88 2.67 -12.00
N GLU A 46 -6.73 3.67 -12.22
CA GLU A 46 -6.83 4.42 -13.47
C GLU A 46 -6.24 5.82 -13.27
N SER A 47 -5.31 6.20 -14.14
CA SER A 47 -4.68 7.52 -14.12
C SER A 47 -5.63 8.58 -14.67
N TYR A 48 -5.67 9.75 -14.03
CA TYR A 48 -6.41 10.90 -14.57
C TYR A 48 -5.68 11.61 -15.72
N THR A 49 -4.45 11.20 -16.05
CA THR A 49 -3.55 11.95 -16.97
C THR A 49 -3.09 11.15 -18.18
N ASP A 50 -3.29 9.84 -18.19
CA ASP A 50 -2.99 8.95 -19.31
C ASP A 50 -3.90 7.72 -19.31
N ASP A 51 -3.94 7.04 -20.45
CA ASP A 51 -4.75 5.83 -20.64
C ASP A 51 -3.92 4.58 -20.31
N LYS A 52 -3.42 4.52 -19.07
CA LYS A 52 -2.64 3.40 -18.54
C LYS A 52 -3.26 2.85 -17.26
N LEU A 53 -3.19 1.53 -17.14
CA LEU A 53 -3.58 0.76 -15.98
C LEU A 53 -2.39 0.65 -15.02
N TYR A 54 -2.61 0.94 -13.75
CA TYR A 54 -1.61 0.82 -12.69
C TYR A 54 -2.08 -0.13 -11.60
N PHE A 55 -1.15 -0.70 -10.85
CA PHE A 55 -1.44 -1.49 -9.67
C PHE A 55 -0.62 -1.02 -8.47
N LEU A 56 -1.27 -0.86 -7.32
CA LEU A 56 -0.61 -0.54 -6.06
C LEU A 56 -0.69 -1.73 -5.12
N ILE A 57 0.48 -2.27 -4.78
CA ILE A 57 0.64 -3.40 -3.85
C ILE A 57 1.07 -2.86 -2.49
N HIS A 58 0.23 -3.04 -1.48
CA HIS A 58 0.53 -2.72 -0.10
C HIS A 58 0.47 -3.97 0.78
N THR A 59 1.63 -4.60 0.99
CA THR A 59 1.82 -5.68 1.96
C THR A 59 3.21 -5.58 2.61
N GLY A 60 3.39 -6.31 3.71
CA GLY A 60 4.61 -6.34 4.51
C GLY A 60 5.19 -7.74 4.66
N SER A 61 5.88 -7.96 5.78
CA SER A 61 6.63 -9.17 6.09
C SER A 61 5.81 -10.32 6.69
N ARG A 62 4.49 -10.15 6.81
CA ARG A 62 3.58 -11.15 7.40
C ARG A 62 4.08 -11.60 8.79
N ASN A 63 4.17 -12.91 9.02
CA ASN A 63 4.62 -13.49 10.30
C ASN A 63 6.13 -13.36 10.54
N GLU A 64 6.94 -13.03 9.53
CA GLU A 64 8.39 -12.87 9.69
C GLU A 64 8.73 -11.72 10.66
N SER A 65 7.83 -10.74 10.79
CA SER A 65 7.97 -9.65 11.78
C SER A 65 8.15 -10.13 13.22
N LYS A 66 7.63 -11.31 13.58
CA LYS A 66 7.75 -11.86 14.95
C LYS A 66 9.15 -12.41 15.25
N LEU A 67 9.97 -12.63 14.23
CA LEU A 67 11.31 -13.21 14.39
C LEU A 67 12.30 -12.25 15.05
N VAL A 68 11.95 -10.97 15.18
CA VAL A 68 12.77 -9.97 15.86
C VAL A 68 12.33 -9.70 17.30
N ASP A 69 11.17 -10.21 17.74
CA ASP A 69 10.59 -9.91 19.05
C ASP A 69 11.53 -10.34 20.20
N ASP A 70 12.15 -11.52 20.08
CA ASP A 70 13.10 -12.05 21.08
C ASP A 70 14.53 -11.49 20.94
N LEU A 71 14.76 -10.60 19.97
CA LEU A 71 16.09 -10.04 19.67
C LEU A 71 16.26 -8.60 20.18
N VAL A 72 15.23 -7.99 20.78
CA VAL A 72 15.23 -6.58 21.21
C VAL A 72 16.42 -6.22 22.10
N ASP A 73 16.86 -7.14 22.97
CA ASP A 73 18.03 -6.95 23.85
C ASP A 73 19.38 -7.34 23.21
N GLN A 74 19.39 -7.67 21.92
CA GLN A 74 20.57 -8.09 21.15
C GLN A 74 20.72 -7.26 19.86
N PRO A 75 21.13 -5.98 19.94
CA PRO A 75 21.03 -5.03 18.82
C PRO A 75 21.63 -5.50 17.50
N GLY A 76 22.85 -6.06 17.52
CA GLY A 76 23.49 -6.54 16.28
C GLY A 76 22.76 -7.71 15.61
N LYS A 77 22.10 -8.59 16.40
CA LYS A 77 21.27 -9.67 15.86
C LYS A 77 19.90 -9.17 15.43
N PHE A 78 19.32 -8.24 16.18
CA PHE A 78 18.08 -7.56 15.82
C PHE A 78 18.23 -6.90 14.45
N ASP A 79 19.28 -6.11 14.26
CA ASP A 79 19.50 -5.37 13.01
C ASP A 79 19.62 -6.28 11.81
N ALA A 80 20.48 -7.31 11.92
CA ALA A 80 20.65 -8.30 10.87
C ALA A 80 19.32 -9.00 10.53
N LYS A 81 18.59 -9.46 11.56
CA LYS A 81 17.33 -10.17 11.33
C LYS A 81 16.23 -9.24 10.79
N PHE A 82 16.19 -7.99 11.23
CA PHE A 82 15.23 -7.02 10.73
C PHE A 82 15.49 -6.66 9.26
N HIS A 83 16.75 -6.63 8.82
CA HIS A 83 17.09 -6.52 7.40
C HIS A 83 16.56 -7.70 6.59
N ASP A 84 16.69 -8.94 7.08
CA ASP A 84 16.10 -10.13 6.44
C ASP A 84 14.57 -10.01 6.35
N VAL A 85 13.91 -9.53 7.41
CA VAL A 85 12.46 -9.30 7.43
C VAL A 85 12.04 -8.27 6.38
N CYS A 86 12.83 -7.19 6.21
CA CYS A 86 12.58 -6.19 5.18
C CYS A 86 12.79 -6.75 3.76
N ALA A 87 13.83 -7.58 3.56
CA ALA A 87 14.08 -8.25 2.29
C ALA A 87 12.93 -9.20 1.94
N TRP A 88 12.47 -10.01 2.90
CA TRP A 88 11.31 -10.88 2.71
C TRP A 88 10.06 -10.08 2.35
N ALA A 89 9.81 -8.93 3.01
CA ALA A 89 8.68 -8.07 2.68
C ALA A 89 8.72 -7.56 1.24
N LYS A 90 9.92 -7.26 0.73
CA LYS A 90 10.14 -6.90 -0.68
C LYS A 90 9.80 -8.09 -1.58
N ASP A 91 10.38 -9.25 -1.32
CA ASP A 91 10.15 -10.47 -2.11
C ASP A 91 8.66 -10.84 -2.14
N ASN A 92 7.95 -10.63 -1.03
CA ASN A 92 6.51 -10.85 -0.94
C ASN A 92 5.72 -9.94 -1.89
N ARG A 93 6.09 -8.64 -1.97
CA ARG A 93 5.48 -7.71 -2.94
C ARG A 93 5.79 -8.12 -4.38
N PHE A 94 7.02 -8.58 -4.65
CA PHE A 94 7.40 -9.05 -5.99
C PHE A 94 6.72 -10.37 -6.39
N ALA A 95 6.41 -11.25 -5.43
CA ALA A 95 5.60 -12.43 -5.71
C ALA A 95 4.15 -12.04 -6.13
N ILE A 96 3.54 -11.03 -5.49
CA ILE A 96 2.24 -10.49 -5.94
C ILE A 96 2.37 -9.81 -7.31
N PHE A 97 3.45 -9.07 -7.55
CA PHE A 97 3.75 -8.47 -8.86
C PHE A 97 3.79 -9.54 -9.97
N GLN A 98 4.43 -10.69 -9.72
CA GLN A 98 4.48 -11.82 -10.66
C GLN A 98 3.11 -12.48 -10.88
N ILE A 99 2.26 -12.53 -9.85
CA ILE A 99 0.87 -12.95 -10.02
C ILE A 99 0.14 -12.00 -10.97
N LEU A 100 0.31 -10.68 -10.82
CA LEU A 100 -0.28 -9.71 -11.76
C LEU A 100 0.24 -9.91 -13.20
N GLU A 101 1.54 -10.16 -13.38
CA GLU A 101 2.12 -10.40 -14.72
C GLU A 101 1.51 -11.59 -15.45
N LYS A 102 1.09 -12.63 -14.72
CA LYS A 102 0.41 -13.81 -15.30
C LYS A 102 -0.90 -13.44 -16.01
N TYR A 103 -1.60 -12.39 -15.56
CA TYR A 103 -2.91 -11.99 -16.09
C TYR A 103 -2.83 -10.76 -17.00
N PHE A 104 -2.00 -9.78 -16.65
CA PHE A 104 -1.92 -8.49 -17.34
C PHE A 104 -0.69 -8.37 -18.26
N GLY A 105 0.12 -9.41 -18.36
CA GLY A 105 1.37 -9.39 -19.14
C GLY A 105 2.49 -8.62 -18.44
N PRO A 106 3.59 -8.31 -19.14
CA PRO A 106 4.75 -7.65 -18.55
C PRO A 106 4.39 -6.31 -17.90
N LEU A 107 4.86 -6.11 -16.66
CA LEU A 107 4.61 -4.88 -15.91
C LEU A 107 5.88 -4.06 -15.78
N ARG A 108 5.74 -2.74 -15.83
CA ARG A 108 6.82 -1.80 -15.55
C ARG A 108 6.78 -1.41 -14.08
N LEU A 109 7.84 -1.72 -13.34
CA LEU A 109 8.02 -1.23 -11.98
C LEU A 109 8.20 0.30 -12.00
N ILE A 110 7.40 1.03 -11.22
CA ILE A 110 7.57 2.48 -11.02
C ILE A 110 8.40 2.72 -9.76
N LEU A 111 7.98 2.14 -8.63
CA LEU A 111 8.70 2.25 -7.36
C LEU A 111 8.37 1.07 -6.45
N ASP A 112 9.27 0.84 -5.50
CA ASP A 112 9.03 0.01 -4.33
C ASP A 112 9.65 0.66 -3.09
N LYS A 113 8.82 1.08 -2.13
CA LYS A 113 9.24 1.82 -0.93
C LYS A 113 8.78 1.13 0.35
N ASN A 114 9.70 0.94 1.30
CA ASN A 114 9.36 0.49 2.66
C ASN A 114 8.91 1.70 3.51
N HIS A 115 7.96 1.49 4.41
CA HIS A 115 7.48 2.51 5.36
C HIS A 115 7.57 2.10 6.84
N ASN A 116 8.09 0.90 7.12
CA ASN A 116 8.43 0.44 8.46
C ASN A 116 9.86 -0.10 8.44
N HIS A 117 10.82 0.76 8.80
CA HIS A 117 12.22 0.39 8.87
C HIS A 117 13.01 1.36 9.75
N PHE A 118 14.30 1.10 9.92
CA PHE A 118 15.22 2.06 10.49
C PHE A 118 16.45 2.22 9.59
N GLU A 119 17.28 3.20 9.88
CA GLU A 119 18.63 3.33 9.32
C GLU A 119 19.57 3.97 10.34
N HIS A 120 20.84 3.58 10.29
CA HIS A 120 21.91 4.22 11.06
C HIS A 120 22.44 5.44 10.30
N THR A 121 22.65 6.54 11.01
CA THR A 121 23.31 7.76 10.52
C THR A 121 24.50 8.10 11.45
N PRO A 122 25.39 9.01 11.05
CA PRO A 122 26.47 9.46 11.94
C PRO A 122 25.97 10.07 13.26
N GLU A 123 24.75 10.62 13.28
CA GLU A 123 24.14 11.31 14.42
C GLU A 123 23.25 10.39 15.28
N GLY A 124 22.97 9.16 14.84
CA GLY A 124 22.11 8.22 15.57
C GLY A 124 21.35 7.25 14.67
N VAL A 125 20.12 6.91 15.06
CA VAL A 125 19.26 5.99 14.32
C VAL A 125 17.94 6.69 13.98
N ILE A 126 17.57 6.67 12.70
CA ILE A 126 16.27 7.14 12.25
C ILE A 126 15.34 5.94 12.18
N ILE A 127 14.26 5.96 12.96
CA ILE A 127 13.21 4.93 12.93
C ILE A 127 11.99 5.49 12.20
N ARG A 128 11.55 4.79 11.17
CA ARG A 128 10.36 5.13 10.40
C ARG A 128 9.27 4.09 10.63
N LYS A 129 8.11 4.56 11.11
CA LYS A 129 6.92 3.74 11.30
C LYS A 129 5.74 4.44 10.62
N GLY A 130 5.29 3.89 9.49
CA GLY A 130 4.34 4.56 8.62
C GLY A 130 4.91 5.80 7.91
N ALA A 131 6.22 5.82 7.67
CA ALA A 131 6.90 6.88 6.93
C ALA A 131 7.90 6.29 5.95
N VAL A 132 7.97 6.83 4.74
CA VAL A 132 8.88 6.35 3.68
C VAL A 132 10.14 7.21 3.65
N LYS A 133 11.30 6.59 3.44
CA LYS A 133 12.51 7.34 3.09
C LYS A 133 12.47 7.79 1.64
N VAL A 134 12.69 9.09 1.41
CA VAL A 134 12.78 9.70 0.08
C VAL A 134 13.80 10.84 0.07
N SER A 135 14.69 10.81 -0.92
CA SER A 135 15.62 11.92 -1.20
C SER A 135 14.98 12.93 -2.16
N PRO A 136 15.47 14.18 -2.25
CA PRO A 136 15.03 15.13 -3.26
C PRO A 136 15.03 14.52 -4.67
N GLY A 137 13.94 14.72 -5.41
CA GLY A 137 13.70 14.15 -6.74
C GLY A 137 13.26 12.69 -6.76
N GLU A 138 13.32 11.95 -5.65
CA GLU A 138 12.79 10.59 -5.58
C GLU A 138 11.26 10.57 -5.47
N GLN A 139 10.68 9.52 -6.04
CA GLN A 139 9.24 9.31 -6.02
C GLN A 139 8.77 8.43 -4.86
N THR A 140 7.57 8.71 -4.38
CA THR A 140 6.77 7.80 -3.55
C THR A 140 5.29 7.91 -3.91
N VAL A 141 4.49 6.97 -3.40
CA VAL A 141 3.03 6.94 -3.58
C VAL A 141 2.33 7.16 -2.24
N ILE A 142 1.23 7.91 -2.25
CA ILE A 142 0.40 8.20 -1.07
C ILE A 142 -1.05 7.80 -1.41
N PRO A 143 -1.52 6.65 -0.94
CA PRO A 143 -2.91 6.23 -1.08
C PRO A 143 -3.81 6.86 0.00
N SER A 144 -5.07 7.08 -0.36
CA SER A 144 -6.14 7.49 0.57
C SER A 144 -6.76 6.30 1.31
N ASN A 145 -7.65 5.59 0.63
CA ASN A 145 -8.43 4.45 1.13
C ASN A 145 -8.96 3.64 -0.06
N MET A 146 -9.73 2.57 0.18
CA MET A 146 -10.15 1.60 -0.84
C MET A 146 -10.97 2.12 -2.03
N ASN A 147 -11.58 3.31 -1.96
CA ASN A 147 -12.21 3.97 -3.11
C ASN A 147 -11.79 5.43 -3.28
N GLY A 148 -10.80 5.87 -2.50
CA GLY A 148 -10.24 7.22 -2.58
C GLY A 148 -9.07 7.26 -3.55
N ASP A 149 -8.69 8.46 -3.96
CA ASP A 149 -7.58 8.61 -4.89
C ASP A 149 -6.23 8.18 -4.29
N VAL A 150 -5.29 7.95 -5.19
CA VAL A 150 -3.88 7.70 -4.92
C VAL A 150 -3.07 8.78 -5.64
N VAL A 151 -1.99 9.29 -5.04
CA VAL A 151 -1.07 10.21 -5.73
C VAL A 151 0.34 9.65 -5.80
N LEU A 152 0.97 9.79 -6.96
CA LEU A 152 2.41 9.67 -7.15
C LEU A 152 3.02 11.05 -6.99
N VAL A 153 4.03 11.15 -6.13
CA VAL A 153 4.67 12.43 -5.79
C VAL A 153 6.18 12.30 -5.89
N SER A 154 6.83 13.38 -6.28
CA SER A 154 8.29 13.56 -6.19
C SER A 154 8.62 14.45 -4.99
N ALA A 155 9.64 14.08 -4.21
CA ALA A 155 10.09 14.89 -3.09
C ALA A 155 10.82 16.16 -3.56
N THR A 156 10.56 17.29 -2.92
CA THR A 156 11.32 18.53 -3.12
C THR A 156 12.58 18.53 -2.23
N GLU A 157 13.44 19.54 -2.40
CA GLU A 157 14.58 19.78 -1.50
C GLU A 157 14.15 19.94 -0.03
N SER A 158 12.95 20.45 0.23
CA SER A 158 12.44 20.65 1.59
C SER A 158 12.33 19.36 2.41
N VAL A 159 12.31 18.19 1.77
CA VAL A 159 12.23 16.90 2.47
C VAL A 159 13.43 16.66 3.40
N GLU A 160 14.57 17.31 3.16
CA GLU A 160 15.74 17.28 4.04
C GLU A 160 15.39 17.69 5.48
N THR A 161 14.46 18.65 5.63
CA THR A 161 13.99 19.14 6.94
C THR A 161 13.23 18.09 7.76
N THR A 162 12.84 16.98 7.13
CA THR A 162 12.08 15.87 7.72
C THR A 162 12.89 14.59 7.83
N CYS A 163 14.23 14.71 7.86
CA CYS A 163 15.13 13.57 7.80
C CYS A 163 14.80 12.67 6.59
N HIS A 164 14.53 13.28 5.44
CA HIS A 164 14.19 12.58 4.20
C HIS A 164 12.97 11.65 4.34
N SER A 165 11.90 12.12 5.00
CA SER A 165 10.75 11.26 5.34
C SER A 165 9.41 11.85 4.90
N LEU A 166 8.60 11.06 4.19
CA LEU A 166 7.22 11.41 3.85
C LEU A 166 6.22 10.42 4.46
N CYS A 167 4.95 10.83 4.55
CA CYS A 167 3.88 9.93 4.94
C CYS A 167 3.70 8.82 3.89
N HIS A 168 3.25 7.64 4.34
CA HIS A 168 2.98 6.49 3.47
C HIS A 168 1.51 6.38 3.03
N GLY A 169 0.64 7.30 3.47
CA GLY A 169 -0.80 7.26 3.31
C GLY A 169 -1.46 8.28 4.24
N THR A 170 -2.78 8.45 4.13
CA THR A 170 -3.52 9.47 4.90
C THR A 170 -3.65 9.11 6.38
N GLY A 171 -3.57 7.83 6.71
CA GLY A 171 -3.70 7.33 8.07
C GLY A 171 -5.14 7.35 8.59
N ARG A 172 -5.36 6.65 9.70
CA ARG A 172 -6.71 6.46 10.26
C ARG A 172 -7.14 7.66 11.11
N VAL A 173 -8.44 7.95 11.09
CA VAL A 173 -9.08 8.90 12.02
C VAL A 173 -9.64 8.22 13.26
N MET A 174 -9.75 6.89 13.27
CA MET A 174 -10.35 6.13 14.36
C MET A 174 -9.74 4.73 14.52
N SER A 175 -9.95 4.14 15.70
CA SER A 175 -9.53 2.77 15.98
C SER A 175 -10.35 1.74 15.17
N ARG A 176 -9.86 0.51 15.06
CA ARG A 176 -10.64 -0.59 14.44
C ARG A 176 -11.86 -0.97 15.27
N SER A 177 -11.79 -0.79 16.58
CA SER A 177 -12.90 -1.05 17.49
C SER A 177 -14.02 -0.05 17.26
N ASP A 178 -13.68 1.25 17.17
CA ASP A 178 -14.67 2.31 16.95
C ASP A 178 -15.30 2.23 15.55
N ALA A 179 -14.50 1.85 14.54
CA ALA A 179 -14.98 1.66 13.17
C ALA A 179 -16.14 0.64 13.06
N LYS A 180 -16.15 -0.39 13.92
CA LYS A 180 -17.22 -1.40 13.92
C LYS A 180 -18.60 -0.81 14.26
N ASN A 181 -18.63 0.26 15.08
CA ASN A 181 -19.88 0.90 15.46
C ASN A 181 -20.52 1.64 14.27
N LEU A 182 -19.69 2.28 13.44
CA LEU A 182 -20.14 3.03 12.26
C LEU A 182 -20.41 2.14 11.04
N ALA A 183 -19.69 1.02 10.96
CA ALA A 183 -19.82 0.06 9.87
C ALA A 183 -21.25 -0.47 9.68
N ALA A 184 -22.01 -0.65 10.76
CA ALA A 184 -23.37 -1.20 10.69
C ALA A 184 -24.33 -0.35 9.83
N SER A 185 -24.10 0.97 9.77
CA SER A 185 -24.89 1.92 8.99
C SER A 185 -24.26 2.30 7.64
N PHE A 186 -23.09 1.76 7.31
CA PHE A 186 -22.38 2.11 6.08
C PHE A 186 -22.96 1.39 4.87
N ASP A 187 -23.19 2.13 3.77
CA ASP A 187 -23.72 1.57 2.53
C ASP A 187 -22.63 0.90 1.69
N TYR A 188 -22.36 -0.37 1.98
CA TYR A 188 -21.43 -1.19 1.20
C TYR A 188 -21.90 -1.45 -0.23
N GLY A 189 -23.22 -1.36 -0.49
CA GLY A 189 -23.75 -1.49 -1.84
C GLY A 189 -23.37 -0.30 -2.71
N ALA A 190 -23.44 0.92 -2.16
CA ALA A 190 -22.94 2.12 -2.81
C ALA A 190 -21.42 2.07 -3.02
N LEU A 191 -20.65 1.57 -2.03
CA LEU A 191 -19.21 1.38 -2.17
C LEU A 191 -18.86 0.46 -3.34
N ARG A 192 -19.49 -0.73 -3.42
CA ARG A 192 -19.22 -1.71 -4.48
C ARG A 192 -19.64 -1.27 -5.88
N LYS A 193 -20.49 -0.24 -6.00
CA LYS A 193 -20.81 0.41 -7.28
C LYS A 193 -19.71 1.37 -7.75
N GLN A 194 -18.87 1.85 -6.83
CA GLN A 194 -17.77 2.77 -7.13
C GLN A 194 -16.43 2.05 -7.33
N VAL A 195 -16.20 0.99 -6.56
CA VAL A 195 -14.99 0.16 -6.65
C VAL A 195 -15.39 -1.32 -6.75
N TYR A 196 -14.81 -2.02 -7.71
CA TYR A 196 -14.99 -3.46 -7.84
C TYR A 196 -14.27 -4.19 -6.71
N ILE A 197 -15.03 -4.84 -5.85
CA ILE A 197 -14.53 -5.71 -4.79
C ILE A 197 -15.14 -7.09 -5.06
N PRO A 198 -14.34 -8.16 -5.17
CA PRO A 198 -14.87 -9.50 -5.38
C PRO A 198 -15.89 -9.91 -4.31
N GLU A 199 -16.85 -10.75 -4.70
CA GLU A 199 -17.90 -11.24 -3.78
C GLU A 199 -17.33 -12.12 -2.64
N MET A 200 -16.21 -12.81 -2.90
CA MET A 200 -15.50 -13.62 -1.91
C MET A 200 -15.00 -12.80 -0.71
N ILE A 201 -14.79 -11.50 -0.89
CA ILE A 201 -14.47 -10.58 0.20
C ILE A 201 -15.79 -10.08 0.78
N ALA A 202 -16.25 -10.67 1.89
CA ALA A 202 -17.49 -10.23 2.53
C ALA A 202 -17.38 -8.78 3.05
N ASN A 203 -18.51 -8.07 3.12
CA ASN A 203 -18.57 -6.70 3.69
C ASN A 203 -18.02 -6.66 5.13
N ASP A 204 -18.24 -7.73 5.89
CA ASP A 204 -17.71 -7.89 7.24
C ASP A 204 -16.19 -7.88 7.31
N ASN A 205 -15.49 -8.29 6.24
CA ASN A 205 -14.03 -8.31 6.20
C ASN A 205 -13.47 -6.89 6.06
N ILE A 206 -14.15 -6.02 5.29
CA ILE A 206 -13.69 -4.66 4.98
C ILE A 206 -14.22 -3.60 5.95
N LYS A 207 -15.05 -3.98 6.94
CA LYS A 207 -15.74 -3.03 7.80
C LYS A 207 -14.84 -2.14 8.65
N THR A 208 -13.67 -2.63 9.05
CA THR A 208 -12.70 -1.86 9.84
C THR A 208 -11.77 -1.03 8.99
N ASP A 209 -11.85 -1.13 7.67
CA ASP A 209 -10.97 -0.45 6.73
C ASP A 209 -11.77 0.28 5.64
N ALA A 210 -13.07 0.46 5.83
CA ALA A 210 -13.95 1.24 4.97
C ALA A 210 -13.51 2.72 4.90
N PRO A 211 -13.92 3.47 3.87
CA PRO A 211 -13.41 4.82 3.59
C PRO A 211 -13.48 5.81 4.76
N PHE A 212 -14.56 5.77 5.54
CA PHE A 212 -14.74 6.64 6.72
C PHE A 212 -13.70 6.43 7.83
N CYS A 213 -12.91 5.34 7.77
CA CYS A 213 -11.85 5.07 8.74
C CYS A 213 -10.60 5.94 8.50
N TYR A 214 -10.46 6.57 7.34
CA TYR A 214 -9.26 7.22 6.86
C TYR A 214 -9.43 8.73 6.73
N ARG A 215 -8.30 9.46 6.79
CA ARG A 215 -8.29 10.91 6.57
C ARG A 215 -8.51 11.22 5.09
N ASP A 216 -9.02 12.42 4.85
CA ASP A 216 -9.11 12.99 3.51
C ASP A 216 -7.71 13.21 2.91
N LEU A 217 -7.54 12.86 1.64
CA LEU A 217 -6.26 12.92 0.97
C LEU A 217 -5.80 14.36 0.73
N ASP A 218 -6.68 15.21 0.21
CA ASP A 218 -6.33 16.58 -0.15
C ASP A 218 -5.97 17.41 1.09
N SER A 219 -6.68 17.18 2.20
CA SER A 219 -6.32 17.73 3.51
C SER A 219 -4.93 17.29 3.98
N CYS A 220 -4.54 16.03 3.73
CA CYS A 220 -3.19 15.53 4.06
C CYS A 220 -2.12 16.14 3.14
N LEU A 221 -2.39 16.25 1.83
CA LEU A 221 -1.44 16.80 0.86
C LEU A 221 -1.17 18.29 1.13
N ALA A 222 -2.18 19.05 1.55
CA ALA A 222 -2.01 20.45 1.93
C ALA A 222 -1.05 20.66 3.11
N LEU A 223 -0.87 19.66 3.99
CA LEU A 223 0.06 19.75 5.12
C LEU A 223 1.52 19.51 4.73
N ILE A 224 1.77 18.94 3.55
CA ILE A 224 3.11 18.57 3.08
C ILE A 224 3.43 19.19 1.72
N ASP A 225 2.66 20.17 1.28
CA ASP A 225 2.73 20.80 -0.05
C ASP A 225 4.14 21.31 -0.40
N GLN A 226 4.87 21.84 0.58
CA GLN A 226 6.26 22.30 0.39
C GLN A 226 7.27 21.17 0.22
N LEU A 227 6.93 19.95 0.65
CA LEU A 227 7.81 18.77 0.63
C LEU A 227 7.66 17.95 -0.66
N ILE A 228 6.60 18.18 -1.45
CA ILE A 228 6.25 17.33 -2.58
C ILE A 228 5.83 18.13 -3.82
N THR A 229 6.02 17.51 -4.98
CA THR A 229 5.32 17.85 -6.22
C THR A 229 4.44 16.66 -6.59
N ILE A 230 3.17 16.91 -6.95
CA ILE A 230 2.27 15.85 -7.43
C ILE A 230 2.57 15.57 -8.90
N ASP A 231 3.01 14.35 -9.19
CA ASP A 231 3.33 13.91 -10.55
C ASP A 231 2.08 13.37 -11.26
N LYS A 232 1.32 12.52 -10.56
CA LYS A 232 0.09 11.88 -11.05
C LYS A 232 -0.90 11.65 -9.94
N ARG A 233 -2.18 11.61 -10.30
CA ARG A 233 -3.29 11.21 -9.45
C ARG A 233 -4.06 10.10 -10.14
N PHE A 234 -4.52 9.12 -9.36
CA PHE A 234 -5.21 7.93 -9.83
C PHE A 234 -6.49 7.72 -9.06
N SER A 235 -7.52 7.20 -9.73
CA SER A 235 -8.71 6.65 -9.09
C SER A 235 -8.54 5.16 -8.82
N VAL A 236 -9.02 4.67 -7.68
CA VAL A 236 -9.12 3.24 -7.40
C VAL A 236 -10.43 2.72 -7.97
N PHE A 237 -10.37 1.74 -8.87
CA PHE A 237 -11.58 1.16 -9.47
C PHE A 237 -11.74 -0.34 -9.20
N ALA A 238 -10.71 -1.04 -8.73
CA ALA A 238 -10.83 -2.38 -8.18
C ALA A 238 -9.91 -2.56 -6.96
N TYR A 239 -10.36 -3.34 -5.97
CA TYR A 239 -9.69 -3.50 -4.68
C TYR A 239 -9.70 -4.97 -4.24
N LEU A 240 -8.54 -5.45 -3.77
CA LEU A 240 -8.40 -6.68 -3.00
C LEU A 240 -7.79 -6.36 -1.64
N GLY A 241 -8.31 -6.95 -0.57
CA GLY A 241 -7.77 -6.80 0.78
C GLY A 241 -8.45 -7.76 1.76
N GLN A 242 -7.91 -7.81 2.99
CA GLN A 242 -8.48 -8.61 4.09
C GLN A 242 -8.58 -10.11 3.78
N MET A 243 -7.47 -10.69 3.31
CA MET A 243 -7.37 -12.09 2.86
C MET A 243 -6.73 -13.02 3.92
#